data_AF-A0A6I6DPG9-F1
#
_entry.id   AF-A0A6I6DPG9-F1
#
_cell.length_a   1.000
_cell.length_b   1.000
_cell.length_c   1.000
_cell.angle_alpha   90.00
_cell.angle_beta   90.00
_cell.angle_gamma   90.00
#
_symmetry.space_group_name_H-M   'P 1'
#
loop_
_entity.id
_entity.type
_entity.pdbx_description
1 polymer ?
#
loop_
_entity_poly.entity_id
_entity_poly.type
_entity_poly.pdbx_seq_one_letter_code
_entity_poly.pdbx_strand_id
1 'polypeptide(L)' 'MAYNDCVELLLRHMEWFEAADLIVKGMEGAINAKTVTYDFERLMEGAKLLKCSEFGDAIIENM' A
#
# COMPACT_ATOMS: atom_id res chain seq x y z
N MET A 1 -6.04 11.47 6.84
CA MET A 1 -5.77 10.65 8.03
C MET A 1 -4.67 9.70 7.61
N ALA A 2 -3.41 10.12 7.77
CA ALA A 2 -2.28 9.29 7.41
C ALA A 2 -2.25 8.12 8.39
N TYR A 3 -2.66 6.93 7.94
CA TYR A 3 -2.28 5.71 8.62
C TYR A 3 -0.76 5.64 8.47
N ASN A 4 -0.02 5.97 9.51
CA ASN A 4 1.43 5.73 9.52
C ASN A 4 1.63 4.22 9.60
N ASP A 5 1.93 3.61 8.46
CA ASP A 5 2.13 2.18 8.34
C ASP A 5 3.32 1.78 9.24
N CYS A 6 3.17 0.69 10.00
CA CYS A 6 4.19 0.24 10.94
C CYS A 6 5.57 0.04 10.28
N VAL A 7 5.58 -0.34 9.00
CA VAL A 7 6.81 -0.54 8.21
C VAL A 7 7.45 0.80 7.83
N GLU A 8 6.67 1.80 7.42
CA GLU A 8 7.18 3.15 7.15
C GLU A 8 7.85 3.75 8.40
N LEU A 9 7.17 3.68 9.55
CA LEU A 9 7.71 4.15 10.82
C LEU A 9 9.00 3.42 11.23
N LEU A 10 9.06 2.11 11.03
CA LEU A 10 10.26 1.30 11.29
C LEU A 10 11.42 1.73 10.38
N LEU A 11 11.18 1.86 9.08
CA LEU A 11 12.19 2.24 8.10
C LEU A 11 12.73 3.65 8.36
N ARG A 12 11.86 4.61 8.70
CA ARG A 12 12.29 5.95 9.12
C ARG A 12 13.11 5.93 10.40
N HIS A 13 12.77 5.07 11.37
CA HIS A 13 13.55 4.92 12.60
C HIS A 13 14.94 4.31 12.34
N MET A 14 15.06 3.43 11.35
CA MET A 14 16.34 2.90 10.87
C MET A 14 17.10 3.86 9.93
N GLU A 15 16.59 5.09 9.74
CA GLU A 15 17.13 6.10 8.82
C GLU A 15 17.10 5.66 7.33
N TRP A 16 16.25 4.70 6.97
CA TRP A 16 16.03 4.23 5.59
C TRP A 16 14.88 5.00 4.93
N PHE A 17 15.07 6.31 4.78
CA PHE A 17 14.01 7.23 4.32
C PHE A 17 13.52 6.92 2.91
N GLU A 18 14.43 6.65 1.97
CA GLU A 18 14.08 6.37 0.57
C GLU A 18 13.20 5.11 0.45
N ALA A 19 13.52 4.07 1.22
CA ALA A 19 12.71 2.86 1.27
C ALA A 19 11.34 3.11 1.89
N ALA A 20 11.27 3.92 2.96
CA ALA A 20 9.99 4.32 3.56
C ALA A 20 9.10 5.06 2.55
N ASP A 21 9.68 5.99 1.79
CA ASP A 21 8.95 6.78 0.79
C ASP A 21 8.46 5.89 -0.37
N LEU A 22 9.23 4.88 -0.79
CA LEU A 22 8.80 3.89 -1.80
C LEU A 22 7.61 3.05 -1.33
N ILE A 23 7.61 2.60 -0.06
CA ILE A 23 6.47 1.83 0.50
C ILE A 23 5.20 2.69 0.50
N VAL A 24 5.29 3.95 0.93
CA VAL A 24 4.14 4.87 0.93
C VAL A 24 3.63 5.09 -0.48
N LYS A 25 4.52 5.36 -1.43
CA LYS A 25 4.16 5.55 -2.83
C LYS A 25 3.49 4.31 -3.43
N GLY A 26 4.03 3.11 -3.19
CA GLY A 26 3.45 1.85 -3.65
C GLY A 26 2.05 1.61 -3.07
N MET A 27 1.86 1.88 -1.78
CA MET A 27 0.57 1.74 -1.10
C MET A 27 -0.46 2.72 -1.67
N GLU A 28 -0.11 3.99 -1.81
CA GLU A 28 -0.98 5.01 -2.41
C GLU A 28 -1.34 4.66 -3.86
N GLY A 29 -0.37 4.17 -4.65
CA GLY A 29 -0.61 3.75 -6.03
C GLY A 29 -1.57 2.57 -6.14
N ALA A 30 -1.39 1.51 -5.35
CA ALA A 30 -2.26 0.34 -5.35
C ALA A 30 -3.71 0.68 -4.93
N ILE A 31 -3.89 1.55 -3.93
CA ILE A 31 -5.21 2.02 -3.49
C ILE A 31 -5.86 2.91 -4.55
N ASN A 32 -5.12 3.83 -5.16
CA ASN A 32 -5.62 4.71 -6.22
C ASN A 32 -6.00 3.94 -7.50
N ALA A 33 -5.27 2.87 -7.82
CA ALA A 33 -5.60 1.93 -8.88
C ALA A 33 -6.84 1.07 -8.57
N LYS A 34 -7.40 1.20 -7.36
CA LYS A 34 -8.51 0.40 -6.83
C LYS A 34 -8.24 -1.12 -6.88
N THR A 35 -6.98 -1.53 -6.83
CA THR A 35 -6.58 -2.94 -6.78
C THR A 35 -6.25 -3.29 -5.34
N VAL A 36 -7.25 -3.76 -4.60
CA VAL A 36 -7.22 -3.79 -3.14
C VAL A 36 -7.78 -5.10 -2.59
N THR A 37 -7.50 -5.38 -1.32
CA THR A 37 -8.06 -6.54 -0.61
C THR A 37 -9.53 -6.32 -0.22
N TYR A 38 -10.18 -7.40 0.21
CA TYR A 38 -11.61 -7.43 0.56
C TYR A 38 -12.08 -6.31 1.51
N ASP A 39 -11.24 -5.91 2.47
CA ASP A 39 -11.61 -4.89 3.44
C ASP A 39 -11.86 -3.51 2.81
N PHE A 40 -11.13 -3.18 1.74
CA PHE A 40 -11.31 -1.95 0.98
C PHE A 40 -12.31 -2.11 -0.16
N GLU A 41 -12.28 -3.25 -0.85
CA GLU A 41 -13.15 -3.49 -2.01
C GLU A 41 -14.64 -3.34 -1.64
N ARG A 42 -15.07 -3.85 -0.49
CA ARG A 42 -16.46 -3.68 0.00
C ARG A 42 -16.87 -2.22 0.27
N LEU A 43 -15.91 -1.30 0.36
CA LEU A 43 -16.12 0.13 0.61
C LEU A 43 -15.90 0.98 -0.66
N MET A 44 -15.49 0.36 -1.78
CA MET A 44 -15.09 1.05 -3.00
C MET A 44 -15.84 0.51 -4.22
N GLU A 45 -16.54 1.38 -4.94
CA GLU A 45 -17.23 0.99 -6.16
C GLU A 45 -16.22 0.79 -7.32
N GLY A 46 -16.32 -0.37 -7.98
CA GLY A 46 -15.49 -0.74 -9.13
C GLY A 46 -14.05 -1.11 -8.78
N ALA A 47 -13.79 -1.51 -7.53
CA ALA A 47 -12.48 -2.01 -7.12
C ALA A 47 -12.26 -3.46 -7.55
N LYS A 48 -11.00 -3.80 -7.87
CA LYS A 48 -10.57 -5.15 -8.18
C LYS A 48 -10.14 -5.84 -6.89
N LEU A 49 -10.87 -6.87 -6.50
CA LEU A 49 -10.54 -7.72 -5.35
C LEU A 49 -9.26 -8.52 -5.58
N LEU A 50 -8.28 -8.37 -4.68
CA LEU A 50 -7.03 -9.12 -4.65
C LEU A 50 -6.88 -9.94 -3.36
N LYS A 51 -6.10 -11.02 -3.43
CA LYS A 51 -5.59 -11.73 -2.25
C LYS A 51 -4.47 -10.91 -1.57
N CYS A 52 -4.15 -11.25 -0.33
CA CYS A 52 -3.09 -10.59 0.44
C CYS A 52 -1.73 -10.59 -0.29
N SER A 53 -1.33 -11.72 -0.89
CA SER A 53 -0.08 -11.81 -1.65
C SER A 53 -0.11 -10.97 -2.92
N GLU A 54 -1.22 -11.02 -3.67
CA GLU A 54 -1.40 -10.26 -4.91
C GLU A 54 -1.45 -8.75 -4.65
N PHE A 55 -1.95 -8.33 -3.48
CA PHE A 55 -1.90 -6.94 -3.06
C PHE A 55 -0.47 -6.49 -2.74
N GLY A 56 0.36 -7.36 -2.15
CA GLY A 56 1.79 -7.12 -2.00
C GLY A 56 2.49 -6.89 -3.35
N ASP A 57 2.17 -7.72 -4.34
CA ASP A 57 2.69 -7.55 -5.71
C ASP A 57 2.21 -6.22 -6.33
N ALA A 58 0.94 -5.87 -6.15
CA ALA A 58 0.38 -4.60 -6.63
C ALA A 58 1.06 -3.37 -5.98
N ILE A 59 1.43 -3.45 -4.70
CA ILE A 59 2.21 -2.39 -4.04
C ILE A 59 3.58 -2.28 -4.70
N ILE A 60 4.28 -3.40 -4.92
CA ILE A 60 5.61 -3.43 -5.56
C ILE A 60 5.57 -2.85 -6.98
N GLU A 61 4.53 -3.16 -7.77
CA GLU A 61 4.33 -2.60 -9.11
C GLU A 61 4.13 -1.08 -9.12
N ASN A 62 3.71 -0.48 -8.00
CA ASN A 62 3.44 0.95 -7.86
C ASN A 62 4.54 1.72 -7.09
N MET A 63 5.60 1.05 -6.63
CA MET A 63 6.71 1.69 -5.90
C MET A 63 7.47 2.71 -6.74
#